data_AF-A0A7J7LHY4-F1
#
_entry.id   AF-A0A7J7LHY4-F1
#
_cell.length_a   1.000
_cell.length_b   1.000
_cell.length_c   1.000
_cell.angle_alpha   90.00
_cell.angle_beta   90.00
_cell.angle_gamma   90.00
#
_symmetry.space_group_name_H-M   'P 1'
#
loop_
_entity.id
_entity.type
_entity.pdbx_description
1 polymer ?
#
loop_
_entity_poly.entity_id
_entity_poly.type
_entity_poly.pdbx_seq_one_letter_code
_entity_poly.pdbx_strand_id
1 'polypeptide(L)'
;MVPSYTCEAIDWSMRSKVSKIAIIVLMTRCEYILNKFLVDKNDLAAFLKYPYIIAGEQPLPKVRIDEIVYVLQELARLVIHSETVSALQLHSYLKEGLHKEENHESRAHLLILFPSFCELVISRETRVRELVLVLLRLISANLGLEKVNAG
;
A
#
# COMPACT_ATOMS: atom_id res chain seq x y z
N MET A 1 4.87 53.41 1.66
CA MET A 1 5.59 52.14 1.45
C MET A 1 4.88 51.09 2.27
N VAL A 2 4.04 50.28 1.63
CA VAL A 2 3.24 49.23 2.30
C VAL A 2 4.15 48.02 2.48
N PRO A 3 4.21 47.35 3.65
CA PRO A 3 4.96 46.11 3.76
C PRO A 3 4.24 45.06 2.91
N SER A 4 4.95 44.51 1.92
CA SER A 4 4.52 43.36 1.15
C SER A 4 4.40 42.18 2.11
N TYR A 5 3.20 41.64 2.28
CA TYR A 5 2.96 40.40 3.00
C TYR A 5 3.59 39.27 2.19
N THR A 6 4.84 38.90 2.51
CA THR A 6 5.46 37.69 1.99
C THR A 6 4.74 36.50 2.61
N CYS A 7 3.80 35.93 1.85
CA CYS A 7 3.20 34.63 2.13
C CYS A 7 4.21 33.53 1.77
N GLU A 8 5.36 33.53 2.45
CA GLU A 8 6.46 32.63 2.14
C GLU A 8 6.83 31.81 3.39
N ALA A 9 6.86 30.49 3.19
CA ALA A 9 7.26 29.45 4.14
C ALA A 9 6.28 29.15 5.30
N ILE A 10 5.13 28.53 4.99
CA ILE A 10 4.70 27.44 5.87
C ILE A 10 5.79 26.36 5.75
N ASP A 11 6.65 26.30 6.77
CA ASP A 11 7.84 25.46 6.87
C ASP A 11 7.58 24.01 6.40
N TRP A 12 8.22 23.62 5.29
CA TRP A 12 8.15 22.26 4.76
C TRP A 12 8.61 21.22 5.79
N SER A 13 9.47 21.61 6.74
CA SER A 13 9.92 20.75 7.84
C SER A 13 8.76 20.38 8.77
N MET A 14 7.87 21.33 9.07
CA MET A 14 6.66 21.06 9.84
C MET A 14 5.69 20.15 9.06
N ARG A 15 5.49 20.40 7.76
CA ARG A 15 4.65 19.53 6.91
C ARG A 15 5.20 18.10 6.83
N SER A 16 6.52 17.95 6.71
CA SER A 16 7.23 16.67 6.70
C SER A 16 7.07 15.92 8.03
N LYS A 17 7.18 16.61 9.18
CA LYS A 17 6.95 16.01 10.51
C LYS A 17 5.53 15.44 10.66
N VAL A 18 4.51 16.22 10.26
CA VAL A 18 3.12 15.74 10.30
C VAL A 18 2.94 14.56 9.35
N SER A 19 3.51 14.63 8.15
CA SER A 19 3.45 13.56 7.14
C SER A 19 4.09 12.26 7.62
N LYS A 20 5.20 12.33 8.37
CA LYS A 20 5.87 11.17 8.99
C LYS A 20 4.97 10.44 9.99
N ILE A 21 4.24 11.18 10.82
CA ILE A 21 3.29 10.56 11.76
C ILE A 21 2.09 10.00 11.00
N ALA A 22 1.54 10.79 10.05
CA ALA A 22 0.38 10.40 9.26
C ALA A 22 0.63 9.14 8.43
N ILE A 23 1.81 8.99 7.81
CA ILE A 23 2.12 7.82 6.99
C ILE A 23 2.21 6.54 7.84
N ILE A 24 2.78 6.63 9.04
CA ILE A 24 2.87 5.47 9.94
C ILE A 24 1.46 5.00 10.30
N VAL A 25 0.61 5.94 10.75
CA VAL A 25 -0.79 5.63 11.11
C VAL A 25 -1.55 5.07 9.93
N LEU A 26 -1.41 5.68 8.74
CA LEU A 26 -2.06 5.22 7.52
C LEU A 26 -1.64 3.78 7.17
N MET A 27 -0.33 3.48 7.20
CA MET A 27 0.17 2.15 6.87
C MET A 27 -0.30 1.09 7.86
N THR A 28 -0.28 1.37 9.16
CA THR A 28 -0.84 0.46 10.18
C THR A 28 -2.33 0.21 9.95
N ARG A 29 -3.10 1.24 9.56
CA ARG A 29 -4.53 1.09 9.25
C ARG A 29 -4.76 0.27 8.00
N CYS A 30 -4.01 0.54 6.93
CA CYS A 30 -4.08 -0.25 5.69
C CYS A 30 -3.73 -1.71 5.96
N GLU A 31 -2.63 -1.98 6.66
CA GLU A 31 -2.23 -3.33 7.04
C GLU A 31 -3.34 -4.06 7.81
N TYR A 32 -3.91 -3.42 8.83
CA TYR A 32 -5.03 -3.98 9.59
C TYR A 32 -6.22 -4.31 8.70
N ILE A 33 -6.64 -3.39 7.82
CA ILE A 33 -7.78 -3.58 6.91
C ILE A 33 -7.54 -4.76 5.96
N LEU A 34 -6.36 -4.82 5.33
CA LEU A 34 -6.00 -5.89 4.41
C LEU A 34 -5.93 -7.25 5.12
N ASN A 35 -5.31 -7.30 6.30
CA ASN A 35 -5.20 -8.53 7.09
C ASN A 35 -6.56 -8.98 7.61
N LYS A 36 -7.42 -8.04 8.04
CA LYS A 36 -8.78 -8.37 8.47
C LYS A 36 -9.61 -8.97 7.34
N PHE A 37 -9.48 -8.44 6.12
CA PHE A 37 -10.13 -9.02 4.95
C PHE A 37 -9.64 -10.45 4.64
N LEU A 38 -8.34 -10.71 4.79
CA LEU A 38 -7.78 -12.06 4.62
C LEU A 38 -8.30 -13.03 5.69
N VAL A 39 -8.35 -12.60 6.95
CA VAL A 39 -8.90 -13.39 8.06
C VAL A 39 -10.38 -13.68 7.85
N ASP A 40 -11.20 -12.67 7.53
CA ASP A 40 -12.63 -12.85 7.34
C ASP A 40 -12.93 -13.82 6.18
N LYS A 41 -12.11 -13.82 5.14
CA LYS A 41 -12.17 -14.81 4.05
C LYS A 41 -11.82 -16.22 4.53
N ASN A 42 -10.81 -16.38 5.38
CA ASN A 42 -10.33 -17.67 5.86
C ASN A 42 -11.22 -18.26 6.98
N ASP A 43 -11.76 -17.43 7.87
CA ASP A 43 -12.68 -17.83 8.94
C ASP A 43 -14.02 -18.33 8.39
N LEU A 44 -14.51 -17.72 7.29
CA LEU A 44 -15.66 -18.24 6.54
C LEU A 44 -15.40 -19.66 6.01
N ALA A 45 -14.15 -19.97 5.63
CA ALA A 45 -13.78 -21.32 5.20
C ALA A 45 -13.67 -22.31 6.38
N ALA A 46 -13.32 -21.85 7.59
CA ALA A 46 -13.16 -22.69 8.78
C ALA A 46 -14.48 -22.99 9.52
N PHE A 47 -15.44 -22.05 9.52
CA PHE A 47 -16.72 -22.21 10.24
C PHE A 47 -17.64 -23.28 9.61
N LEU A 48 -17.48 -23.56 8.32
CA LEU A 48 -18.22 -24.60 7.61
C LEU A 48 -17.53 -25.96 7.73
N LYS A 49 -17.72 -26.59 8.89
CA LYS A 49 -17.17 -27.89 9.33
C LYS A 49 -17.78 -29.10 8.59
N TYR A 50 -17.88 -29.08 7.26
CA TYR A 50 -18.24 -30.24 6.42
C TYR A 50 -17.45 -30.21 5.09
N PRO A 51 -16.32 -30.93 5.00
CA PRO A 51 -15.29 -30.71 3.99
C PRO A 51 -15.57 -31.29 2.59
N TYR A 52 -16.83 -31.62 2.23
CA TYR A 52 -17.13 -32.22 0.92
C TYR A 52 -18.24 -31.54 0.12
N ILE A 53 -18.95 -30.54 0.66
CA ILE A 53 -20.16 -30.02 -0.02
C ILE A 53 -20.18 -28.49 -0.21
N ILE A 54 -19.28 -27.70 0.39
CA ILE A 54 -19.29 -26.23 0.21
C ILE A 54 -17.88 -25.68 0.00
N ALA A 55 -17.24 -26.04 -1.11
CA ALA A 55 -16.03 -25.35 -1.58
C ALA A 55 -16.33 -23.97 -2.23
N GLY A 56 -17.50 -23.39 -1.92
CA GLY A 56 -18.02 -22.16 -2.50
C GLY A 56 -18.95 -21.39 -1.56
N GLU A 57 -18.59 -20.12 -1.33
CA GLU A 57 -19.51 -18.99 -1.49
C GLU A 57 -20.45 -18.64 -0.31
N GLN A 58 -19.87 -18.09 0.75
CA GLN A 58 -20.42 -16.82 1.22
C GLN A 58 -19.48 -15.72 0.70
N PRO A 59 -19.83 -15.03 -0.41
CA PRO A 59 -19.06 -13.87 -0.83
C PRO A 59 -19.07 -12.87 0.33
N LEU A 60 -17.92 -12.26 0.62
CA LEU A 60 -17.87 -11.18 1.58
C LEU A 60 -18.90 -10.11 1.14
N PRO A 61 -19.55 -9.41 2.10
CA PRO A 61 -20.48 -8.36 1.76
C PRO A 61 -19.83 -7.41 0.75
N LYS A 62 -20.54 -7.04 -0.31
CA LYS A 62 -20.01 -6.20 -1.40
C LYS A 62 -19.28 -4.95 -0.86
N VAL A 63 -19.80 -4.36 0.20
CA VAL A 63 -19.19 -3.22 0.91
C VAL A 63 -17.76 -3.50 1.35
N ARG A 64 -17.46 -4.71 1.87
CA ARG A 64 -16.10 -5.10 2.27
C ARG A 64 -15.17 -5.22 1.05
N ILE A 65 -15.66 -5.77 -0.05
CA ILE A 65 -14.87 -5.87 -1.28
C ILE A 65 -14.58 -4.47 -1.84
N ASP A 66 -15.59 -3.59 -1.87
CA ASP A 66 -15.44 -2.21 -2.34
C ASP A 66 -14.48 -1.39 -1.44
N GLU A 67 -14.49 -1.63 -0.12
CA GLU A 67 -13.52 -1.04 0.82
C GLU A 67 -12.08 -1.44 0.46
N ILE A 68 -11.83 -2.73 0.20
CA ILE A 68 -10.49 -3.20 -0.20
C ILE A 68 -10.10 -2.66 -1.57
N VAL A 69 -11.01 -2.66 -2.53
CA VAL A 69 -10.75 -2.08 -3.85
C VAL A 69 -10.36 -0.61 -3.71
N TYR A 70 -11.07 0.16 -2.91
CA TYR A 70 -10.77 1.57 -2.66
C TYR A 70 -9.38 1.74 -2.02
N VAL A 71 -9.08 0.98 -0.97
CA VAL A 71 -7.78 1.02 -0.30
C VAL A 71 -6.64 0.70 -1.27
N LEU A 72 -6.76 -0.35 -2.09
CA LEU A 72 -5.72 -0.72 -3.06
C LEU A 72 -5.52 0.34 -4.14
N GLN A 73 -6.60 0.97 -4.62
CA GLN A 73 -6.52 2.07 -5.57
C GLN A 73 -5.82 3.29 -4.98
N GLU A 74 -6.17 3.67 -3.76
CA GLU A 74 -5.55 4.81 -3.08
C GLU A 74 -4.08 4.53 -2.76
N LEU A 75 -3.73 3.30 -2.39
CA LEU A 75 -2.32 2.91 -2.21
C LEU A 75 -1.50 3.03 -3.49
N ALA A 76 -2.09 2.74 -4.66
CA ALA A 76 -1.42 2.88 -5.96
C ALA A 76 -1.17 4.35 -6.33
N ARG A 77 -2.12 5.24 -5.97
CA ARG A 77 -2.06 6.68 -6.24
C ARG A 77 -1.19 7.43 -5.23
N LEU A 78 -1.12 6.94 -4.00
CA LEU A 78 -0.35 7.58 -2.94
C LEU A 78 1.12 7.61 -3.32
N VAL A 79 1.69 8.81 -3.20
CA VAL A 79 3.12 9.07 -3.33
C VAL A 79 3.53 9.85 -2.11
N ILE A 80 4.65 9.47 -1.50
CA ILE A 80 5.16 10.11 -0.30
C ILE A 80 6.45 10.85 -0.59
N HIS A 81 6.67 11.95 0.13
CA HIS A 81 7.89 12.71 0.03
C HIS A 81 9.09 11.87 0.49
N SER A 82 10.26 12.03 -0.14
CA SER A 82 11.49 11.30 0.21
C SER A 82 11.84 11.39 1.71
N GLU A 83 11.66 12.55 2.33
CA GLU A 83 11.86 12.70 3.78
C GLU A 83 10.90 11.87 4.62
N THR A 84 9.68 11.62 4.12
CA THR A 84 8.67 10.81 4.82
C THR A 84 9.02 9.32 4.78
N VAL A 85 9.78 8.88 3.76
CA VAL A 85 10.26 7.49 3.63
C VAL A 85 11.11 7.07 4.84
N SER A 86 11.85 8.01 5.45
CA SER A 86 12.70 7.69 6.60
C SER A 86 11.90 7.16 7.80
N ALA A 87 10.64 7.60 7.94
CA ALA A 87 9.73 7.20 9.02
C ALA A 87 9.08 5.83 8.79
N LEU A 88 9.16 5.28 7.58
CA LEU A 88 8.69 3.93 7.29
C LEU A 88 9.55 2.90 8.03
N GLN A 89 8.89 1.89 8.61
CA GLN A 89 9.51 0.77 9.32
C GLN A 89 10.03 -0.28 8.32
N LEU A 90 10.80 0.17 7.32
CA LEU A 90 11.48 -0.71 6.38
C LEU A 90 12.87 -1.07 6.90
N HIS A 91 13.28 -2.32 6.66
CA HIS A 91 14.65 -2.77 6.90
C HIS A 91 15.64 -1.90 6.12
N SER A 92 16.81 -1.59 6.70
CA SER A 92 17.83 -0.71 6.09
C SER A 92 18.21 -1.13 4.67
N TYR A 93 18.43 -2.43 4.48
CA TYR A 93 18.73 -3.03 3.17
C TYR A 93 17.66 -2.73 2.10
N LEU A 94 16.37 -2.72 2.48
CA LEU A 94 15.29 -2.36 1.54
C LEU A 94 15.30 -0.87 1.22
N LYS A 95 15.64 -0.01 2.18
CA LYS A 95 15.77 1.43 1.97
C LYS A 95 16.93 1.77 1.03
N GLU A 96 18.02 1.02 1.10
CA GLU A 96 19.18 1.18 0.20
C GLU A 96 18.87 0.77 -1.24
N GLY A 97 18.06 -0.28 -1.41
CA GLY A 97 17.62 -0.78 -2.72
C GLY A 97 16.48 0.01 -3.36
N LEU A 98 15.90 1.00 -2.68
CA LEU A 98 14.94 1.92 -3.30
C LEU A 98 15.66 2.75 -4.35
N HIS A 99 15.10 2.78 -5.57
CA HIS A 99 15.66 3.59 -6.64
C HIS A 99 15.71 5.06 -6.22
N LYS A 100 16.93 5.61 -6.17
CA LYS A 100 17.19 7.01 -5.80
C LYS A 100 17.02 7.89 -7.05
N GLU A 101 15.81 7.97 -7.59
CA GLU A 101 15.53 9.10 -8.47
C GLU A 101 15.58 10.40 -7.66
N GLU A 102 16.14 11.46 -8.24
CA GLU A 102 16.12 12.81 -7.65
C GLU A 102 14.70 13.36 -7.47
N ASN A 103 13.69 12.67 -8.04
CA ASN A 103 12.29 12.97 -7.81
C ASN A 103 11.95 12.75 -6.34
N HIS A 104 11.47 13.81 -5.70
CA HIS A 104 11.04 13.89 -4.31
C HIS A 104 9.89 12.95 -3.93
N GLU A 105 9.50 12.04 -4.81
CA GLU A 105 8.26 11.28 -4.82
C GLU A 105 8.56 9.78 -4.84
N SER A 106 8.18 9.07 -3.79
CA SER A 106 8.44 7.64 -3.62
C SER A 106 7.15 6.88 -3.31
N ARG A 107 7.05 5.63 -3.78
CA ARG A 107 6.00 4.69 -3.37
C ARG A 107 6.50 3.63 -2.39
N ALA A 108 7.54 3.94 -1.61
CA ALA A 108 8.16 3.02 -0.66
C ALA A 108 7.19 2.47 0.40
N HIS A 109 6.07 3.15 0.66
CA HIS A 109 5.02 2.69 1.58
C HIS A 109 4.43 1.33 1.14
N LEU A 110 4.42 1.03 -0.16
CA LEU A 110 3.95 -0.25 -0.69
C LEU A 110 4.77 -1.45 -0.20
N LEU A 111 6.06 -1.26 0.11
CA LEU A 111 6.92 -2.34 0.59
C LEU A 111 6.53 -2.82 2.00
N ILE A 112 5.94 -1.94 2.83
CA ILE A 112 5.45 -2.33 4.16
C ILE A 112 4.32 -3.35 4.02
N LEU A 113 3.44 -3.13 3.05
CA LEU A 113 2.24 -3.92 2.81
C LEU A 113 2.48 -5.13 1.88
N PHE A 114 3.72 -5.32 1.43
CA PHE A 114 4.09 -6.40 0.52
C PHE A 114 3.66 -7.79 1.01
N PRO A 115 3.83 -8.18 2.28
CA PRO A 115 3.34 -9.47 2.77
C PRO A 115 1.83 -9.66 2.56
N SER A 116 1.02 -8.65 2.87
CA SER A 116 -0.43 -8.69 2.66
C SER A 116 -0.78 -8.80 1.17
N PHE A 117 -0.03 -8.13 0.28
CA PHE A 117 -0.24 -8.22 -1.16
C PHE A 117 0.02 -9.62 -1.71
N CYS A 118 1.06 -10.31 -1.21
CA CYS A 118 1.35 -11.70 -1.59
C CYS A 118 0.20 -12.65 -1.25
N GLU A 119 -0.49 -12.45 -0.13
CA GLU A 119 -1.67 -13.25 0.22
C GLU A 119 -2.91 -12.85 -0.60
N LEU A 120 -3.04 -11.58 -0.96
CA LEU A 120 -4.18 -11.09 -1.75
C LEU A 120 -4.10 -11.47 -3.23
N VAL A 121 -2.92 -11.81 -3.77
CA VAL A 121 -2.77 -12.20 -5.18
C VAL A 121 -3.58 -13.47 -5.52
N ILE A 122 -3.81 -14.34 -4.52
CA ILE A 122 -4.63 -15.55 -4.62
C ILE A 122 -6.10 -15.30 -4.24
N SER A 123 -6.54 -14.04 -4.15
CA SER A 123 -7.95 -13.70 -3.90
C SER A 123 -8.86 -14.28 -4.99
N ARG A 124 -10.09 -14.71 -4.66
CA ARG A 124 -11.09 -15.09 -5.69
C ARG A 124 -11.73 -13.88 -6.35
N GLU A 125 -11.63 -12.71 -5.73
CA GLU A 125 -12.13 -11.43 -6.26
C GLU A 125 -11.20 -10.88 -7.35
N THR A 126 -11.66 -10.91 -8.61
CA THR A 126 -10.86 -10.48 -9.77
C THR A 126 -10.37 -9.04 -9.66
N ARG A 127 -11.25 -8.11 -9.25
CA ARG A 127 -10.90 -6.69 -9.05
C ARG A 127 -9.77 -6.50 -8.04
N VAL A 128 -9.80 -7.28 -6.95
CA VAL A 128 -8.75 -7.26 -5.92
C VAL A 128 -7.44 -7.78 -6.50
N ARG A 129 -7.46 -8.94 -7.19
CA ARG A 129 -6.27 -9.51 -7.81
C ARG A 129 -5.61 -8.56 -8.80
N GLU A 130 -6.39 -7.94 -9.69
CA GLU A 130 -5.89 -7.02 -10.71
C GLU A 130 -5.17 -5.82 -10.07
N LEU A 131 -5.76 -5.23 -9.03
CA LEU A 131 -5.15 -4.11 -8.31
C LEU A 131 -3.89 -4.53 -7.56
N VAL A 132 -3.89 -5.70 -6.93
CA VAL A 132 -2.70 -6.25 -6.26
C VAL A 132 -1.56 -6.44 -7.27
N LEU A 133 -1.84 -6.97 -8.47
CA LEU A 133 -0.84 -7.09 -9.53
C LEU A 133 -0.28 -5.73 -9.96
N VAL A 134 -1.11 -4.69 -10.02
CA VAL A 134 -0.64 -3.31 -10.26
C VAL A 134 0.30 -2.85 -9.14
N LEU A 135 -0.06 -3.05 -7.87
CA LEU A 135 0.79 -2.68 -6.74
C LEU A 135 2.13 -3.43 -6.74
N LEU A 136 2.12 -4.72 -7.05
CA LEU A 136 3.33 -5.53 -7.17
C LEU A 136 4.26 -5.03 -8.29
N ARG A 137 3.69 -4.62 -9.45
CA ARG A 137 4.46 -3.98 -10.52
C ARG A 137 5.07 -2.65 -10.09
N LEU A 138 4.32 -1.83 -9.35
CA LEU A 138 4.86 -0.57 -8.79
C LEU A 138 5.99 -0.83 -7.79
N ILE A 139 5.90 -1.91 -7.01
CA ILE A 139 7.00 -2.34 -6.13
C ILE A 139 8.21 -2.77 -6.95
N SER A 140 8.03 -3.55 -8.02
CA SER A 140 9.12 -3.92 -8.92
C SER A 140 9.80 -2.70 -9.52
N ALA A 141 9.02 -1.70 -9.98
CA ALA A 141 9.54 -0.44 -10.50
C ALA A 141 10.34 0.35 -9.45
N ASN A 142 9.80 0.48 -8.22
CA ASN A 142 10.50 1.14 -7.11
C ASN A 142 11.85 0.50 -6.75
N LEU A 143 11.96 -0.82 -6.94
CA LEU A 143 13.17 -1.59 -6.67
C LEU A 143 14.09 -1.69 -7.90
N GLY A 144 13.74 -1.06 -9.04
CA GLY A 144 14.52 -1.15 -10.27
C GLY A 144 14.56 -2.56 -10.88
N LEU A 145 13.55 -3.40 -10.57
CA LEU A 145 13.44 -4.79 -11.03
C LEU A 145 12.68 -4.93 -12.36
N GLU A 146 12.52 -3.84 -13.11
CA GLU A 146 11.90 -3.90 -14.42
C GLU A 146 12.75 -4.75 -15.37
N LYS A 147 12.11 -5.53 -16.24
CA LYS A 147 12.83 -6.32 -17.23
C LYS A 147 13.63 -5.37 -18.13
N VAL A 148 14.95 -5.46 -18.08
CA VAL A 148 15.81 -4.90 -19.11
C VAL A 148 15.51 -5.68 -20.39
N ASN A 149 14.72 -5.10 -21.29
CA ASN A 149 14.62 -5.62 -22.65
C ASN A 149 16.01 -5.43 -23.29
N ALA A 150 16.85 -6.46 -23.22
CA ALA A 150 18.04 -6.54 -24.05
C ALA A 150 17.56 -6.60 -25.51
N GLY A 151 17.77 -5.50 -26.24
CA GLY A 151 17.53 -5.41 -27.67
C GLY A 151 18.49 -6.28 -28.47
#